data_AF-A0A1F3TX06-F1
#
_entry.id   AF-A0A1F3TX06-F1
#
_cell.length_a   1.000
_cell.length_b   1.000
_cell.length_c   1.000
_cell.angle_alpha   90.00
_cell.angle_beta   90.00
_cell.angle_gamma   90.00
#
_symmetry.space_group_name_H-M   'P 1'
#
loop_
_entity.id
_entity.type
_entity.pdbx_description
1 polymer ?
#
loop_
_entity_poly.entity_id
_entity_poly.type
_entity_poly.pdbx_seq_one_letter_code
_entity_poly.pdbx_strand_id
1 'polypeptide(L)'
;MDLDGFKIAMYFHMVNFISKALCIFFLGVSVAFDVFAISAQGAIRMEHHLQETIKADSGLQSKVSQAGMALAKIYFQNRDIQEAIWTLDRSGHYSEAEKLAQQLENELKTAEIRGIKNLGIGVAGSKVAILSNGMKVIIKPKDSLGSLKSEVGAYQVDRILGFNLVPTAVLRRIYNTEYSVHIFIENSEMTRINMRTSYRTEYPDIYLLDFILGNSDRHGGNSMFTKGRRLFAIDHGRLNDASVVGGFFNSNIKPSEQIVKRLLALPLDEKFKKLCENFELDFNFIKVQLENMRLTFPHLSNTKADRPYSADGRIQSQSRSNEEFDLSLFKNQNTKIPSDYLNIEGENLKDFLISAESMAELLKKNQHSEIQRLYANENDDAKCNVTNALLSNFKLLAKVPEIFRLLETNLLTHRSHIPKLTNHRGPLFMMSLLNADVDSAVRQFIEQMPQDSFKQTVISEYVLHVFNRKVITPEKSEHEISVLIEFLYKTKSLHQLQFIQTKMRFNSRIANYFWKTYLQDPVQMKVFLVPAILTPILDSQKLTVEKVRLFEIQLEAMKDGIHQDYVREIIGRSQHANQLLESYRKVMAHAGMKCHQIFN
;
A
#
# COMPACT_ATOMS: atom_id res chain seq x y z
N MET A 1 26.86 40.22 47.14
CA MET A 1 27.11 39.96 45.71
C MET A 1 27.00 38.47 45.53
N ASP A 2 26.03 38.03 44.73
CA ASP A 2 25.61 36.64 44.66
C ASP A 2 26.63 35.79 43.89
N LEU A 3 27.17 34.76 44.55
CA LEU A 3 28.23 33.87 44.05
C LEU A 3 27.78 33.09 42.80
N ASP A 4 26.47 32.93 42.61
CA ASP A 4 25.90 32.24 41.46
C ASP A 4 25.88 33.13 40.20
N GLY A 5 25.72 34.45 40.35
CA GLY A 5 25.83 35.40 39.24
C GLY A 5 27.24 35.45 38.63
N PHE A 6 28.27 35.36 39.48
CA PHE A 6 29.67 35.37 39.03
C PHE A 6 30.05 34.08 38.29
N LYS A 7 29.59 32.92 38.77
CA LYS A 7 29.84 31.62 38.10
C LYS A 7 29.14 31.53 36.75
N ILE A 8 27.91 32.06 36.64
CA ILE A 8 27.18 32.12 35.38
C ILE A 8 27.88 33.07 34.40
N ALA A 9 28.31 34.25 34.84
CA ALA A 9 29.07 35.19 34.00
C ALA A 9 30.41 34.61 33.53
N MET A 10 31.13 33.87 34.40
CA MET A 10 32.36 33.16 34.03
C MET A 10 32.09 32.04 33.01
N TYR A 11 31.01 31.28 33.18
CA TYR A 11 30.64 30.22 32.23
C TYR A 11 30.29 30.80 30.86
N PHE A 12 29.53 31.90 30.80
CA PHE A 12 29.25 32.61 29.56
C PHE A 12 30.52 33.17 28.93
N HIS A 13 31.41 33.79 29.71
CA HIS A 13 32.70 34.27 29.18
C HIS A 13 33.61 33.14 28.70
N MET A 14 33.62 32.00 29.37
CA MET A 14 34.43 30.84 28.99
C MET A 14 33.88 30.16 27.73
N VAL A 15 32.56 30.04 27.59
CA VAL A 15 31.92 29.54 26.35
C VAL A 15 32.13 30.53 25.20
N ASN A 16 32.00 31.84 25.44
CA ASN A 16 32.29 32.85 24.42
C ASN A 16 33.78 32.86 24.04
N PHE A 17 34.69 32.64 25.00
CA PHE A 17 36.12 32.57 24.76
C PHE A 17 36.49 31.30 24.01
N ILE A 18 35.98 30.13 24.39
CA ILE A 18 36.19 28.86 23.68
C ILE A 18 35.57 28.92 22.29
N SER A 19 34.41 29.57 22.14
CA SER A 19 33.76 29.72 20.85
C SER A 19 34.49 30.69 19.94
N LYS A 20 34.94 31.84 20.46
CA LYS A 20 35.83 32.76 19.73
C LYS A 20 37.17 32.11 19.43
N ALA A 21 37.73 31.34 20.35
CA ALA A 21 38.97 30.61 20.16
C ALA A 21 38.80 29.48 19.13
N LEU A 22 37.69 28.74 19.12
CA LEU A 22 37.37 27.75 18.08
C LEU A 22 37.13 28.44 16.74
N CYS A 23 36.38 29.53 16.69
CA CYS A 23 36.20 30.34 15.47
C CYS A 23 37.54 30.85 14.95
N ILE A 24 38.41 31.42 15.80
CA ILE A 24 39.74 31.94 15.43
C ILE A 24 40.70 30.80 15.06
N PHE A 25 40.69 29.69 15.79
CA PHE A 25 41.51 28.50 15.54
C PHE A 25 41.11 27.81 14.23
N PHE A 26 39.82 27.74 13.90
CA PHE A 26 39.35 27.17 12.64
C PHE A 26 39.46 28.15 11.45
N LEU A 27 39.28 29.45 11.66
CA LEU A 27 39.49 30.47 10.61
C LEU A 27 40.97 30.72 10.30
N GLY A 28 41.88 30.45 11.25
CA GLY A 28 43.33 30.59 11.07
C GLY A 28 44.04 29.36 10.51
N VAL A 29 43.42 28.17 10.53
CA VAL A 29 44.05 26.87 10.21
C VAL A 29 43.44 26.21 8.96
N SER A 30 42.78 26.98 8.09
CA SER A 30 42.11 26.50 6.87
C SER A 30 43.03 25.87 5.79
N VAL A 31 44.32 25.65 6.06
CA VAL A 31 45.28 25.11 5.08
C VAL A 31 45.81 23.71 5.45
N ALA A 32 45.45 23.11 6.61
CA ALA A 32 46.17 21.91 7.08
C ALA A 32 45.34 20.80 7.75
N PHE A 33 44.08 20.55 7.37
CA PHE A 33 43.36 19.37 7.90
C PHE A 33 42.63 18.53 6.86
N ASP A 34 43.17 17.34 6.64
CA ASP A 34 42.53 16.20 5.97
C ASP A 34 42.06 15.10 6.97
N VAL A 35 42.23 15.23 8.30
CA VAL A 35 42.15 14.03 9.19
C VAL A 35 41.53 14.21 10.59
N PHE A 36 40.47 15.02 10.77
CA PHE A 36 39.57 14.76 11.92
C PHE A 36 38.14 14.65 11.42
N ALA A 37 37.62 13.42 11.45
CA ALA A 37 36.19 13.15 11.27
C ALA A 37 35.42 13.84 12.39
N ILE A 38 35.05 15.11 12.18
CA ILE A 38 34.06 15.77 13.01
C ILE A 38 32.81 14.93 12.89
N SER A 39 32.44 14.26 13.98
CA SER A 39 31.19 13.49 14.00
C SER A 39 30.04 14.40 13.59
N ALA A 40 29.04 13.87 12.90
CA ALA A 40 27.83 14.63 12.55
C ALA A 40 27.22 15.36 13.77
N GLN A 41 27.35 14.79 14.97
CA GLN A 41 26.92 15.40 16.23
C GLN A 41 27.68 16.70 16.58
N GLY A 42 28.96 16.76 16.26
CA GLY A 42 29.79 17.96 16.43
C GLY A 42 29.37 19.06 15.46
N ALA A 43 29.17 18.72 14.19
CA ALA A 43 28.71 19.64 13.14
C ALA A 43 27.37 20.29 13.51
N ILE A 44 26.42 19.50 14.03
CA ILE A 44 25.11 19.95 14.51
C ILE A 44 25.22 21.01 15.62
N ARG A 45 26.00 20.72 16.67
CA ARG A 45 26.17 21.66 17.80
C ARG A 45 26.83 22.95 17.33
N MET A 46 27.73 22.82 16.37
CA MET A 46 28.41 23.94 15.75
C MET A 46 27.43 24.82 14.98
N GLU A 47 26.51 24.25 14.20
CA GLU A 47 25.52 25.00 13.43
C GLU A 47 24.64 25.89 14.32
N HIS A 48 24.00 25.29 15.33
CA HIS A 48 23.14 26.03 16.25
C HIS A 48 23.93 27.15 16.95
N HIS A 49 25.15 26.85 17.41
CA HIS A 49 25.98 27.83 18.08
C HIS A 49 26.45 28.94 17.15
N LEU A 50 26.80 28.62 15.90
CA LEU A 50 27.12 29.58 14.85
C LEU A 50 25.93 30.51 14.62
N GLN A 51 24.73 29.97 14.39
CA GLN A 51 23.54 30.78 14.14
C GLN A 51 23.24 31.75 15.29
N GLU A 52 23.33 31.29 16.54
CA GLU A 52 23.12 32.16 17.71
C GLU A 52 24.24 33.20 17.88
N THR A 53 25.50 32.82 17.65
CA THR A 53 26.65 33.74 17.73
C THR A 53 26.58 34.82 16.65
N ILE A 54 26.14 34.44 15.46
CA ILE A 54 25.95 35.32 14.30
C ILE A 54 24.81 36.31 14.55
N LYS A 55 23.70 35.87 15.14
CA LYS A 55 22.60 36.77 15.54
C LYS A 55 23.07 37.82 16.55
N ALA A 56 24.02 37.48 17.40
CA ALA A 56 24.55 38.36 18.44
C ALA A 56 25.63 39.34 17.95
N ASP A 57 26.30 39.08 16.81
CA ASP A 57 27.43 39.88 16.32
C ASP A 57 27.36 40.11 14.80
N SER A 58 26.94 41.32 14.41
CA SER A 58 26.83 41.73 12.99
C SER A 58 28.17 41.71 12.25
N GLY A 59 29.31 41.83 12.96
CA GLY A 59 30.65 41.73 12.38
C GLY A 59 31.00 40.31 11.92
N LEU A 60 30.25 39.30 12.36
CA LEU A 60 30.41 37.91 11.93
C LEU A 60 29.55 37.54 10.71
N GLN A 61 28.72 38.45 10.18
CA GLN A 61 27.85 38.17 9.04
C GLN A 61 28.61 37.64 7.81
N SER A 62 29.81 38.16 7.53
CA SER A 62 30.65 37.67 6.43
C SER A 62 31.16 36.24 6.66
N LYS A 63 31.31 35.83 7.91
CA LYS A 63 31.76 34.48 8.30
C LYS A 63 30.64 33.45 8.28
N VAL A 64 29.37 33.87 8.34
CA VAL A 64 28.17 33.01 8.18
C VAL A 64 28.25 32.22 6.89
N SER A 65 28.54 32.93 5.81
CA SER A 65 28.62 32.37 4.48
C SER A 65 29.74 31.31 4.44
N GLN A 66 30.95 31.64 4.91
CA GLN A 66 32.07 30.69 4.92
C GLN A 66 31.79 29.46 5.79
N ALA A 67 31.27 29.66 7.02
CA ALA A 67 30.95 28.57 7.92
C ALA A 67 29.82 27.67 7.40
N GLY A 68 28.80 28.27 6.79
CA GLY A 68 27.69 27.54 6.16
C GLY A 68 28.15 26.70 4.97
N MET A 69 29.05 27.22 4.14
CA MET A 69 29.66 26.45 3.05
C MET A 69 30.45 25.26 3.57
N ALA A 70 31.32 25.48 4.57
CA ALA A 70 32.11 24.41 5.18
C ALA A 70 31.21 23.33 5.81
N LEU A 71 30.18 23.73 6.54
CA LEU A 71 29.22 22.82 7.16
C LEU A 71 28.42 22.02 6.12
N ALA A 72 27.98 22.68 5.05
CA ALA A 72 27.28 22.00 3.96
C ALA A 72 28.16 20.94 3.27
N LYS A 73 29.46 21.23 3.09
CA LYS A 73 30.44 20.24 2.58
C LYS A 73 30.53 19.03 3.50
N ILE A 74 30.54 19.23 4.82
CA ILE A 74 30.54 18.13 5.81
C ILE A 74 29.26 17.29 5.71
N TYR A 75 28.08 17.92 5.70
CA TYR A 75 26.80 17.19 5.55
C TYR A 75 26.78 16.38 4.25
N PHE A 76 27.24 16.97 3.15
CA PHE A 76 27.29 16.32 1.85
C PHE A 76 28.27 15.13 1.81
N GLN A 77 29.44 15.26 2.42
CA GLN A 77 30.39 14.14 2.60
C GLN A 77 29.80 13.01 3.43
N ASN A 78 28.98 13.33 4.43
CA ASN A 78 28.26 12.37 5.27
C ASN A 78 26.98 11.81 4.63
N ARG A 79 26.68 12.17 3.38
CA ARG A 79 25.45 11.81 2.65
C ARG A 79 24.15 12.38 3.24
N ASP A 80 24.25 13.39 4.10
CA ASP A 80 23.12 14.17 4.62
C ASP A 80 22.74 15.29 3.62
N ILE A 81 22.43 14.91 2.38
CA ILE A 81 22.28 15.86 1.25
C ILE A 81 21.19 16.91 1.54
N GLN A 82 20.09 16.52 2.18
CA GLN A 82 19.03 17.47 2.54
C GLN A 82 19.53 18.55 3.52
N GLU A 83 20.32 18.16 4.52
CA GLU A 83 20.88 19.12 5.49
C GLU A 83 21.91 20.03 4.81
N ALA A 84 22.67 19.53 3.83
CA ALA A 84 23.56 20.35 3.03
C ALA A 84 22.80 21.43 2.24
N ILE A 85 21.72 21.06 1.54
CA ILE A 85 20.85 22.01 0.78
C ILE A 85 20.32 23.09 1.72
N TRP A 86 19.73 22.66 2.83
CA TRP A 86 19.14 23.54 3.83
C TRP A 86 20.17 24.48 4.49
N THR A 87 21.39 23.99 4.72
CA THR A 87 22.50 24.77 5.27
C THR A 87 23.01 25.83 4.28
N LEU A 88 23.18 25.45 3.01
CA LEU A 88 23.55 26.40 1.94
C LEU A 88 22.52 27.52 1.82
N ASP A 89 21.22 27.17 1.84
CA ASP A 89 20.16 28.17 1.74
C ASP A 89 20.18 29.17 2.91
N ARG A 90 20.27 28.68 4.15
CA ARG A 90 20.32 29.53 5.35
C ARG A 90 21.54 30.44 5.40
N SER A 91 22.66 29.99 4.84
CA SER A 91 23.92 30.74 4.84
C SER A 91 24.07 31.68 3.65
N GLY A 92 23.03 31.81 2.80
CA GLY A 92 23.00 32.73 1.67
C GLY A 92 23.65 32.19 0.38
N HIS A 93 24.06 30.91 0.37
CA HIS A 93 24.57 30.21 -0.83
C HIS A 93 23.43 29.66 -1.66
N TYR A 94 22.53 30.55 -2.05
CA TYR A 94 21.27 30.21 -2.68
C TYR A 94 21.47 29.48 -4.02
N SER A 95 22.47 29.88 -4.81
CA SER A 95 22.73 29.25 -6.11
C SER A 95 23.22 27.81 -5.95
N GLU A 96 24.06 27.55 -4.95
CA GLU A 96 24.62 26.24 -4.65
C GLU A 96 23.56 25.33 -4.04
N ALA A 97 22.73 25.86 -3.13
CA ALA A 97 21.57 25.16 -2.59
C ALA A 97 20.63 24.71 -3.72
N GLU A 98 20.36 25.60 -4.68
CA GLU A 98 19.50 25.34 -5.83
C GLU A 98 20.07 24.29 -6.78
N LYS A 99 21.37 24.39 -7.11
CA LYS A 99 22.07 23.37 -7.92
C LYS A 99 21.99 21.99 -7.26
N LEU A 100 22.28 21.91 -5.95
CA LEU A 100 22.26 20.65 -5.21
C LEU A 100 20.84 20.08 -5.06
N ALA A 101 19.83 20.94 -4.83
CA ALA A 101 18.43 20.54 -4.79
C ALA A 101 17.93 19.99 -6.13
N GLN A 102 18.28 20.64 -7.26
CA GLN A 102 17.94 20.14 -8.60
C GLN A 102 18.59 18.78 -8.88
N GLN A 103 19.84 18.59 -8.44
CA GLN A 103 20.52 17.32 -8.57
C GLN A 103 19.83 16.23 -7.75
N LEU A 104 19.50 16.50 -6.48
CA LEU A 104 18.75 15.57 -5.64
C LEU A 104 17.40 15.22 -6.27
N GLU A 105 16.64 16.20 -6.74
CA GLU A 105 15.37 15.96 -7.44
C GLU A 105 15.53 15.06 -8.67
N ASN A 106 16.57 15.29 -9.48
CA ASN A 106 16.85 14.46 -10.64
C ASN A 106 17.11 13.01 -10.24
N GLU A 107 17.88 12.80 -9.18
CA GLU A 107 18.18 11.47 -8.65
C GLU A 107 16.92 10.79 -8.10
N LEU A 108 16.11 11.51 -7.32
CA LEU A 108 14.82 10.99 -6.86
C LEU A 108 13.91 10.58 -8.03
N LYS A 109 13.92 11.33 -9.15
CA LYS A 109 13.13 11.04 -10.36
C LYS A 109 13.66 9.85 -11.17
N THR A 110 14.98 9.70 -11.26
CA THR A 110 15.61 8.86 -12.30
C THR A 110 16.38 7.64 -11.77
N ALA A 111 16.94 7.69 -10.56
CA ALA A 111 17.78 6.61 -10.05
C ALA A 111 16.99 5.30 -9.90
N GLU A 112 17.58 4.17 -10.29
CA GLU A 112 16.94 2.85 -10.25
C GLU A 112 16.59 2.47 -8.80
N ILE A 113 15.41 1.89 -8.57
CA ILE A 113 15.04 1.37 -7.24
C ILE A 113 15.60 -0.05 -7.11
N ARG A 114 16.49 -0.27 -6.14
CA ARG A 114 17.14 -1.57 -5.86
C ARG A 114 16.39 -2.42 -4.84
N GLY A 115 15.65 -1.78 -3.94
CA GLY A 115 14.87 -2.49 -2.92
C GLY A 115 13.73 -1.62 -2.42
N ILE A 116 12.66 -2.27 -1.96
CA ILE A 116 11.50 -1.59 -1.38
C ILE A 116 10.99 -2.38 -0.18
N LYS A 117 10.53 -1.69 0.85
CA LYS A 117 9.87 -2.33 1.99
C LYS A 117 8.77 -1.43 2.52
N ASN A 118 7.78 -2.05 3.14
CA ASN A 118 6.75 -1.30 3.85
C ASN A 118 7.42 -0.50 4.98
N LEU A 119 7.02 0.77 5.11
CA LEU A 119 7.55 1.64 6.17
C LEU A 119 7.13 1.13 7.57
N GLY A 120 6.05 0.35 7.65
CA GLY A 120 5.54 -0.25 8.89
C GLY A 120 4.76 0.72 9.79
N ILE A 121 4.66 1.99 9.39
CA ILE A 121 3.94 3.05 10.08
C ILE A 121 3.14 3.90 9.08
N GLY A 122 2.03 4.48 9.54
CA GLY A 122 1.11 5.30 8.74
C GLY A 122 -0.06 4.52 8.13
N VAL A 123 -1.07 5.25 7.65
CA VAL A 123 -2.33 4.67 7.12
C VAL A 123 -2.25 4.45 5.61
N ALA A 124 -1.48 5.26 4.89
CA ALA A 124 -1.47 5.32 3.42
C ALA A 124 -0.55 4.30 2.73
N GLY A 125 -0.10 3.24 3.42
CA GLY A 125 0.75 2.21 2.81
C GLY A 125 2.09 2.73 2.25
N SER A 126 2.67 3.75 2.88
CA SER A 126 3.97 4.33 2.47
C SER A 126 5.09 3.29 2.55
N LYS A 127 6.05 3.43 1.64
CA LYS A 127 7.17 2.48 1.50
C LYS A 127 8.51 3.19 1.61
N VAL A 128 9.51 2.51 2.15
CA VAL A 128 10.90 2.93 2.04
C VAL A 128 11.50 2.21 0.84
N ALA A 129 12.09 2.95 -0.08
CA ALA A 129 12.87 2.38 -1.17
C ALA A 129 14.34 2.77 -1.05
N ILE A 130 15.21 1.93 -1.60
CA ILE A 130 16.65 2.17 -1.70
C ILE A 130 16.97 2.34 -3.19
N LEU A 131 17.59 3.46 -3.54
CA LEU A 131 18.00 3.79 -4.89
C LEU A 131 19.36 3.15 -5.23
N SER A 132 19.73 3.12 -6.50
CA SER A 132 20.98 2.51 -6.99
C SER A 132 22.25 3.17 -6.45
N ASN A 133 22.17 4.43 -6.04
CA ASN A 133 23.23 5.18 -5.37
C ASN A 133 23.23 4.97 -3.84
N GLY A 134 22.36 4.10 -3.31
CA GLY A 134 22.23 3.79 -1.88
C GLY A 134 21.35 4.76 -1.09
N MET A 135 20.83 5.83 -1.70
CA MET A 135 19.91 6.75 -1.01
C MET A 135 18.60 6.05 -0.62
N LYS A 136 18.12 6.32 0.58
CA LYS A 136 16.78 5.92 1.02
C LYS A 136 15.77 7.00 0.64
N VAL A 137 14.60 6.58 0.20
CA VAL A 137 13.48 7.46 -0.14
C VAL A 137 12.18 6.92 0.43
N ILE A 138 11.23 7.80 0.71
CA ILE A 138 9.83 7.43 0.97
C ILE A 138 9.05 7.51 -0.33
N ILE A 139 8.37 6.43 -0.68
CA ILE A 139 7.40 6.37 -1.78
C ILE A 139 6.01 6.38 -1.15
N LYS A 140 5.22 7.42 -1.43
CA LYS A 140 3.82 7.48 -1.04
C LYS A 140 2.92 7.21 -2.24
N PRO A 141 1.99 6.24 -2.15
CA PRO A 141 0.95 6.07 -3.17
C PRO A 141 -0.11 7.15 -3.03
N LYS A 142 -0.98 7.26 -4.04
CA LYS A 142 -2.14 8.14 -3.96
C LYS A 142 -3.05 7.66 -2.83
N ASP A 143 -3.23 8.48 -1.81
CA ASP A 143 -4.21 8.23 -0.75
C ASP A 143 -5.61 8.61 -1.23
N SER A 144 -6.61 7.93 -0.71
CA SER A 144 -8.03 8.26 -0.83
C SER A 144 -8.38 9.68 -0.36
N LEU A 145 -7.68 10.18 0.65
CA LEU A 145 -7.94 11.47 1.29
C LEU A 145 -6.88 12.54 1.01
N GLY A 146 -5.79 12.20 0.30
CA GLY A 146 -4.64 13.08 0.12
C GLY A 146 -4.14 13.16 -1.32
N SER A 147 -3.56 14.30 -1.70
CA SER A 147 -2.97 14.48 -3.03
C SER A 147 -1.46 14.28 -3.02
N LEU A 148 -0.99 13.42 -3.93
CA LEU A 148 0.44 13.26 -4.24
C LEU A 148 1.07 14.58 -4.70
N LYS A 149 0.28 15.39 -5.41
CA LYS A 149 0.74 16.66 -5.96
C LYS A 149 0.87 17.71 -4.88
N SER A 150 -0.04 17.74 -3.90
CA SER A 150 0.05 18.64 -2.74
C SER A 150 1.30 18.38 -1.91
N GLU A 151 1.71 17.12 -1.72
CA GLU A 151 2.97 16.78 -1.06
C GLU A 151 4.18 17.43 -1.74
N VAL A 152 4.25 17.36 -3.06
CA VAL A 152 5.33 17.95 -3.86
C VAL A 152 5.18 19.47 -3.94
N GLY A 153 3.96 19.98 -4.02
CA GLY A 153 3.64 21.40 -4.02
C GLY A 153 4.09 22.09 -2.74
N ALA A 154 3.87 21.46 -1.57
CA ALA A 154 4.35 21.97 -0.29
C ALA A 154 5.88 22.14 -0.29
N TYR A 155 6.62 21.15 -0.81
CA TYR A 155 8.08 21.26 -0.99
C TYR A 155 8.46 22.40 -1.94
N GLN A 156 7.79 22.54 -3.08
CA GLN A 156 8.11 23.62 -4.03
C GLN A 156 7.87 25.01 -3.42
N VAL A 157 6.77 25.19 -2.69
CA VAL A 157 6.47 26.45 -1.97
C VAL A 157 7.48 26.70 -0.83
N ASP A 158 7.77 25.69 -0.01
CA ASP A 158 8.80 25.75 1.05
C ASP A 158 10.16 26.16 0.50
N ARG A 159 10.57 25.54 -0.61
CA ARG A 159 11.84 25.81 -1.30
C ARG A 159 11.89 27.23 -1.83
N ILE A 160 10.83 27.73 -2.48
CA ILE A 160 10.78 29.10 -3.00
C ILE A 160 10.90 30.09 -1.84
N LEU A 161 10.13 29.88 -0.77
CA LEU A 161 10.10 30.77 0.38
C LEU A 161 11.34 30.62 1.29
N GLY A 162 12.07 29.52 1.13
CA GLY A 162 13.28 29.19 1.88
C GLY A 162 13.02 28.95 3.37
N PHE A 163 11.84 28.42 3.69
CA PHE A 163 11.53 27.90 5.03
C PHE A 163 12.46 26.74 5.40
N ASN A 164 12.81 25.92 4.39
CA ASN A 164 13.66 24.75 4.55
C ASN A 164 13.04 23.71 5.51
N LEU A 165 11.72 23.64 5.62
CA LEU A 165 11.01 22.75 6.54
C LEU A 165 10.50 21.49 5.85
N VAL A 166 10.37 21.47 4.52
CA VAL A 166 9.85 20.30 3.81
C VAL A 166 11.00 19.58 3.10
N PRO A 167 11.20 18.28 3.34
CA PRO A 167 12.19 17.49 2.60
C PRO A 167 11.93 17.52 1.09
N THR A 168 13.00 17.38 0.30
CA THR A 168 12.89 17.33 -1.16
C THR A 168 11.96 16.21 -1.60
N ALA A 169 10.95 16.59 -2.38
CA ALA A 169 9.92 15.71 -2.89
C ALA A 169 9.74 15.89 -4.40
N VAL A 170 9.48 14.81 -5.11
CA VAL A 170 9.21 14.80 -6.55
C VAL A 170 8.04 13.91 -6.89
N LEU A 171 7.34 14.22 -7.98
CA LEU A 171 6.46 13.26 -8.62
C LEU A 171 7.31 12.31 -9.46
N ARG A 172 7.10 11.00 -9.29
CA ARG A 172 7.79 9.96 -10.06
C ARG A 172 6.79 8.91 -10.52
N ARG A 173 6.88 8.55 -11.80
CA ARG A 173 6.16 7.41 -12.35
C ARG A 173 7.01 6.15 -12.18
N ILE A 174 6.50 5.18 -11.43
CA ILE A 174 7.10 3.87 -11.20
C ILE A 174 6.13 2.84 -11.78
N TYR A 175 6.54 2.16 -12.86
CA TYR A 175 5.71 1.21 -13.62
C TYR A 175 4.29 1.74 -13.93
N ASN A 176 4.25 2.94 -14.53
CA ASN A 176 3.03 3.64 -14.93
C ASN A 176 2.08 4.11 -13.81
N THR A 177 2.43 3.91 -12.55
CA THR A 177 1.76 4.56 -11.43
C THR A 177 2.58 5.73 -10.93
N GLU A 178 1.91 6.86 -10.71
CA GLU A 178 2.53 8.06 -10.17
C GLU A 178 2.55 7.97 -8.64
N TYR A 179 3.68 8.35 -8.05
CA TYR A 179 3.93 8.41 -6.62
C TYR A 179 4.57 9.75 -6.28
N SER A 180 4.42 10.20 -5.03
CA SER A 180 5.33 11.21 -4.49
C SER A 180 6.52 10.49 -3.85
N VAL A 181 7.72 10.90 -4.23
CA VAL A 181 8.99 10.33 -3.76
C VAL A 181 9.72 11.40 -2.99
N HIS A 182 9.99 11.14 -1.72
CA HIS A 182 10.61 12.06 -0.78
C HIS A 182 11.96 11.52 -0.35
N ILE A 183 12.95 12.38 -0.17
CA ILE A 183 14.21 11.96 0.46
C ILE A 183 13.94 11.46 1.89
N PHE A 184 14.54 10.33 2.28
CA PHE A 184 14.46 9.82 3.64
C PHE A 184 15.52 10.49 4.51
N ILE A 185 15.11 11.17 5.58
CA ILE A 185 16.04 11.80 6.52
C ILE A 185 16.45 10.80 7.59
N GLU A 186 17.69 10.32 7.51
CA GLU A 186 18.20 9.32 8.46
C GLU A 186 18.27 9.86 9.89
N ASN A 187 18.09 8.96 10.86
CA ASN A 187 18.18 9.27 12.29
C ASN A 187 17.24 10.42 12.72
N SER A 188 16.11 10.58 12.04
CA SER A 188 15.06 11.51 12.43
C SER A 188 14.07 10.87 13.39
N GLU A 189 13.47 11.70 14.24
CA GLU A 189 12.51 11.28 15.26
C GLU A 189 11.22 12.08 15.16
N MET A 190 10.06 11.44 15.36
CA MET A 190 8.79 12.16 15.41
C MET A 190 8.79 13.13 16.59
N THR A 191 8.30 14.35 16.37
CA THR A 191 8.25 15.36 17.45
C THR A 191 7.27 14.95 18.55
N ARG A 192 6.18 14.26 18.19
CA ARG A 192 5.01 13.98 19.05
C ARG A 192 4.32 15.25 19.56
N ILE A 193 4.68 16.42 19.02
CA ILE A 193 4.07 17.70 19.38
C ILE A 193 2.80 17.86 18.55
N ASN A 194 1.63 17.83 19.19
CA ASN A 194 0.39 18.14 18.52
C ASN A 194 0.28 19.66 18.29
N MET A 195 0.71 20.11 17.12
CA MET A 195 0.69 21.53 16.78
C MET A 195 -0.72 22.05 16.46
N ARG A 196 -1.72 21.18 16.29
CA ARG A 196 -3.13 21.60 16.17
C ARG A 196 -3.69 22.12 17.49
N THR A 197 -3.25 21.56 18.61
CA THR A 197 -3.81 21.84 19.94
C THR A 197 -2.83 22.54 20.86
N SER A 198 -1.53 22.48 20.57
CA SER A 198 -0.50 23.15 21.36
C SER A 198 0.33 24.06 20.47
N TYR A 199 0.23 25.36 20.75
CA TYR A 199 1.05 26.36 20.09
C TYR A 199 2.46 26.36 20.70
N ARG A 200 3.48 26.35 19.85
CA ARG A 200 4.91 26.32 20.20
C ARG A 200 5.62 27.52 19.61
N THR A 201 5.86 28.53 20.43
CA THR A 201 6.54 29.77 20.04
C THR A 201 7.97 29.53 19.53
N GLU A 202 8.55 28.38 19.83
CA GLU A 202 9.90 27.98 19.41
C GLU A 202 9.97 27.64 17.91
N TYR A 203 8.82 27.35 17.28
CA TYR A 203 8.75 26.89 15.90
C TYR A 203 7.76 27.71 15.06
N PRO A 204 7.86 29.05 15.04
CA PRO A 204 6.85 29.91 14.41
C PRO A 204 6.73 29.66 12.89
N ASP A 205 7.82 29.24 12.26
CA ASP A 205 7.92 29.06 10.83
C ASP A 205 7.07 27.88 10.30
N ILE A 206 6.89 26.79 11.06
CA ILE A 206 6.04 25.67 10.62
C ILE A 206 4.56 26.03 10.64
N TYR A 207 4.12 26.80 11.65
CA TYR A 207 2.74 27.31 11.73
C TYR A 207 2.45 28.26 10.57
N LEU A 208 3.45 29.08 10.22
CA LEU A 208 3.32 29.97 9.10
C LEU A 208 3.23 29.23 7.76
N LEU A 209 4.07 28.22 7.55
CA LEU A 209 3.99 27.36 6.37
C LEU A 209 2.61 26.68 6.28
N ASP A 210 2.13 26.09 7.38
CA ASP A 210 0.81 25.44 7.43
C ASP A 210 -0.35 26.41 7.20
N PHE A 211 -0.25 27.62 7.74
CA PHE A 211 -1.22 28.69 7.52
C PHE A 211 -1.30 29.07 6.03
N ILE A 212 -0.15 29.27 5.38
CA ILE A 212 -0.07 29.63 3.96
C ILE A 212 -0.63 28.50 3.09
N LEU A 213 -0.27 27.25 3.37
CA LEU A 213 -0.68 26.09 2.57
C LEU A 213 -2.08 25.57 2.90
N GLY A 214 -2.67 26.02 4.01
CA GLY A 214 -3.95 25.50 4.48
C GLY A 214 -3.86 24.05 4.96
N ASN A 215 -2.74 23.68 5.61
CA ASN A 215 -2.55 22.34 6.15
C ASN A 215 -3.22 22.22 7.52
N SER A 216 -4.32 21.48 7.59
CA SER A 216 -5.05 21.25 8.84
C SER A 216 -4.54 20.06 9.65
N ASP A 217 -3.64 19.25 9.07
CA ASP A 217 -3.32 17.92 9.59
C ASP A 217 -1.99 17.86 10.38
N ARG A 218 -1.50 18.99 10.92
CA ARG A 218 -0.22 19.04 11.68
C ARG A 218 -0.31 18.48 13.11
N HIS A 219 -0.57 17.17 13.24
CA HIS A 219 -0.47 16.45 14.53
C HIS A 219 0.96 15.96 14.80
N GLY A 220 1.21 15.39 15.98
CA GLY A 220 2.55 14.99 16.43
C GLY A 220 3.26 13.92 15.59
N GLY A 221 2.55 13.20 14.72
CA GLY A 221 3.13 12.28 13.73
C GLY A 221 3.59 12.95 12.43
N ASN A 222 3.21 14.21 12.20
CA ASN A 222 3.43 14.92 10.92
C ASN A 222 4.52 15.98 11.02
N SER A 223 5.38 15.87 12.03
CA SER A 223 6.61 16.65 12.11
C SER A 223 7.69 15.82 12.77
N MET A 224 8.93 16.10 12.42
CA MET A 224 10.08 15.33 12.86
C MET A 224 11.23 16.27 13.25
N PHE A 225 12.10 15.78 14.12
CA PHE A 225 13.41 16.36 14.35
C PHE A 225 14.45 15.57 13.58
N THR A 226 15.37 16.25 12.90
CA THR A 226 16.59 15.59 12.42
C THR A 226 17.47 15.21 13.60
N LYS A 227 18.53 14.44 13.38
CA LYS A 227 19.60 14.22 14.39
C LYS A 227 20.13 15.55 14.93
N GLY A 228 20.06 16.60 14.11
CA GLY A 228 20.41 17.97 14.42
C GLY A 228 19.46 18.70 15.37
N ARG A 229 18.36 18.07 15.79
CA ARG A 229 17.23 18.70 16.48
C ARG A 229 16.59 19.85 15.67
N ARG A 230 16.83 19.86 14.35
CA ARG A 230 16.13 20.72 13.40
C ARG A 230 14.72 20.16 13.19
N LEU A 231 13.72 21.01 13.37
CA LEU A 231 12.34 20.66 13.03
C LEU A 231 12.15 20.64 11.52
N PHE A 232 11.46 19.62 11.01
CA PHE A 232 10.95 19.57 9.64
C PHE A 232 9.55 18.97 9.60
N ALA A 233 8.82 19.27 8.54
CA ALA A 233 7.43 18.94 8.30
C ALA A 233 7.31 17.83 7.26
N ILE A 234 6.41 16.89 7.48
CA ILE A 234 6.06 15.83 6.53
C ILE A 234 4.54 15.75 6.40
N ASP A 235 4.05 14.99 5.42
CA ASP A 235 2.62 14.67 5.29
C ASP A 235 1.74 15.89 4.99
N HIS A 236 1.97 16.49 3.82
CA HIS A 236 1.22 17.61 3.26
C HIS A 236 0.19 17.15 2.23
N GLY A 237 -0.35 15.93 2.37
CA GLY A 237 -1.39 15.43 1.47
C GLY A 237 -2.74 16.14 1.64
N ARG A 238 -2.97 16.82 2.77
CA ARG A 238 -4.23 17.46 3.17
C ARG A 238 -4.08 18.98 3.26
N LEU A 239 -4.03 19.64 2.11
CA LEU A 239 -3.95 21.10 1.98
C LEU A 239 -5.30 21.72 1.62
N ASN A 240 -5.36 23.05 1.58
CA ASN A 240 -6.53 23.84 1.18
C ASN A 240 -7.77 23.70 2.10
N ASP A 241 -7.59 23.26 3.35
CA ASP A 241 -8.69 23.15 4.29
C ASP A 241 -8.91 24.48 5.03
N ALA A 242 -9.64 25.38 4.38
CA ALA A 242 -9.97 26.70 4.92
C ALA A 242 -10.77 26.64 6.22
N SER A 243 -11.43 25.52 6.53
CA SER A 243 -12.26 25.38 7.74
C SER A 243 -11.44 25.35 9.03
N VAL A 244 -10.19 24.89 8.95
CA VAL A 244 -9.26 24.84 10.09
C VAL A 244 -8.41 26.11 10.19
N VAL A 245 -8.24 26.83 9.06
CA VAL A 245 -7.56 28.14 9.00
C VAL A 245 -8.55 29.30 9.27
N GLY A 246 -9.80 29.00 9.65
CA GLY A 246 -10.85 29.98 9.96
C GLY A 246 -10.58 30.95 11.12
N GLY A 247 -9.37 30.93 11.71
CA GLY A 247 -8.87 31.95 12.62
C GLY A 247 -7.73 32.73 11.95
N PHE A 248 -7.76 34.06 12.06
CA PHE A 248 -6.64 34.94 11.73
C PHE A 248 -5.30 34.32 12.12
N PHE A 249 -4.27 34.51 11.29
CA PHE A 249 -2.89 34.21 11.68
C PHE A 249 -2.65 34.75 13.08
N ASN A 250 -2.38 33.87 14.03
CA ASN A 250 -2.23 34.27 15.42
C ASN A 250 -1.05 35.25 15.47
N SER A 251 -1.31 36.52 15.76
CA SER A 251 -0.29 37.58 15.77
C SER A 251 0.81 37.35 16.82
N ASN A 252 0.60 36.41 17.74
CA ASN A 252 1.63 35.94 18.65
C ASN A 252 2.68 35.05 17.95
N ILE A 253 2.39 34.55 16.76
CA ILE A 253 3.39 33.94 15.89
C ILE A 253 4.32 35.04 15.41
N LYS A 254 5.58 34.90 15.79
CA LYS A 254 6.68 35.78 15.38
C LYS A 254 7.62 34.98 14.46
N PRO A 255 7.28 34.83 13.17
CA PRO A 255 8.18 34.19 12.23
C PRO A 255 9.48 34.98 12.14
N SER A 256 10.53 34.34 11.62
CA SER A 256 11.77 35.08 11.39
C SER A 256 11.54 36.22 10.39
N GLU A 257 12.14 37.38 10.66
CA GLU A 257 12.00 38.57 9.80
C GLU A 257 12.40 38.27 8.35
N GLN A 258 13.43 37.43 8.17
CA GLN A 258 13.89 36.99 6.86
C GLN A 258 12.81 36.24 6.08
N ILE A 259 12.08 35.33 6.73
CA ILE A 259 10.98 34.59 6.11
C ILE A 259 9.83 35.53 5.75
N VAL A 260 9.46 36.45 6.65
CA VAL A 260 8.43 37.44 6.36
C VAL A 260 8.83 38.30 5.16
N LYS A 261 10.06 38.80 5.09
CA LYS A 261 10.55 39.54 3.92
C LYS A 261 10.44 38.74 2.62
N ARG A 262 10.84 37.47 2.64
CA ARG A 262 10.76 36.58 1.47
C ARG A 262 9.31 36.37 1.02
N LEU A 263 8.39 36.19 1.96
CA LEU A 263 6.96 36.04 1.69
C LEU A 263 6.35 37.30 1.07
N LEU A 264 6.65 38.46 1.65
CA LEU A 264 6.10 39.73 1.17
C LEU A 264 6.60 40.07 -0.24
N ALA A 265 7.84 39.67 -0.54
CA ALA A 265 8.47 39.84 -1.85
C ALA A 265 8.14 38.74 -2.86
N LEU A 266 7.41 37.68 -2.48
CA LEU A 266 7.04 36.62 -3.39
C LEU A 266 6.19 37.18 -4.55
N PRO A 267 6.60 37.00 -5.82
CA PRO A 267 5.79 37.44 -6.94
C PRO A 267 4.54 36.56 -7.05
N LEU A 268 3.37 37.15 -6.82
CA LEU A 268 2.07 36.52 -7.03
C LEU A 268 1.62 36.66 -8.49
N ASP A 269 2.50 36.25 -9.39
CA ASP A 269 2.31 36.35 -10.83
C ASP A 269 1.72 35.07 -11.43
N GLU A 270 1.54 35.07 -12.75
CA GLU A 270 0.98 33.95 -13.50
C GLU A 270 1.85 32.68 -13.40
N LYS A 271 3.14 32.80 -13.09
CA LYS A 271 4.01 31.62 -12.97
C LYS A 271 3.86 30.97 -11.61
N PHE A 272 3.78 31.75 -10.54
CA PHE A 272 3.46 31.20 -9.22
C PHE A 272 2.05 30.57 -9.21
N LYS A 273 1.09 31.18 -9.90
CA LYS A 273 -0.24 30.60 -10.12
C LYS A 273 -0.16 29.25 -10.84
N LYS A 274 0.56 29.16 -11.96
CA LYS A 274 0.76 27.88 -12.68
C LYS A 274 1.45 26.82 -11.84
N LEU A 275 2.40 27.21 -10.99
CA LEU A 275 3.02 26.29 -10.03
C LEU A 275 1.98 25.73 -9.06
N CYS A 276 1.13 26.58 -8.50
CA CYS A 276 0.04 26.15 -7.62
C CYS A 276 -0.91 25.18 -8.34
N GLU A 277 -1.36 25.54 -9.56
CA GLU A 277 -2.25 24.71 -10.38
C GLU A 277 -1.64 23.34 -10.72
N ASN A 278 -0.36 23.31 -11.10
CA ASN A 278 0.37 22.08 -11.41
C ASN A 278 0.42 21.11 -10.21
N PHE A 279 0.37 21.64 -8.99
CA PHE A 279 0.47 20.87 -7.76
C PHE A 279 -0.83 20.81 -6.95
N GLU A 280 -1.97 21.17 -7.55
CA GLU A 280 -3.29 21.16 -6.88
C GLU A 280 -3.33 22.00 -5.59
N LEU A 281 -2.56 23.10 -5.56
CA LEU A 281 -2.61 24.11 -4.51
C LEU A 281 -3.63 25.19 -4.88
N ASP A 282 -4.41 25.67 -3.91
CA ASP A 282 -5.31 26.80 -4.13
C ASP A 282 -4.53 28.11 -4.14
N PHE A 283 -4.22 28.61 -5.34
CA PHE A 283 -3.53 29.90 -5.52
C PHE A 283 -4.29 31.06 -4.88
N ASN A 284 -5.62 31.09 -4.96
CA ASN A 284 -6.41 32.18 -4.40
C ASN A 284 -6.34 32.15 -2.88
N PHE A 285 -6.41 30.97 -2.28
CA PHE A 285 -6.20 30.79 -0.85
C PHE A 285 -4.82 31.30 -0.42
N ILE A 286 -3.75 30.81 -1.05
CA ILE A 286 -2.36 31.23 -0.74
C ILE A 286 -2.21 32.75 -0.89
N LYS A 287 -2.74 33.32 -1.97
CA LYS A 287 -2.73 34.76 -2.24
C LYS A 287 -3.41 35.54 -1.11
N VAL A 288 -4.61 35.14 -0.69
CA VAL A 288 -5.34 35.77 0.41
C VAL A 288 -4.53 35.70 1.71
N GLN A 289 -3.90 34.56 2.02
CA GLN A 289 -3.07 34.45 3.22
C GLN A 289 -1.86 35.38 3.17
N LEU A 290 -1.19 35.49 2.02
CA LEU A 290 -0.06 36.39 1.84
C LEU A 290 -0.48 37.87 1.89
N GLU A 291 -1.66 38.23 1.39
CA GLU A 291 -2.23 39.57 1.52
C GLU A 291 -2.56 39.90 2.98
N ASN A 292 -3.15 38.97 3.74
CA ASN A 292 -3.38 39.12 5.18
C ASN A 292 -2.07 39.32 5.95
N MET A 293 -1.00 38.62 5.55
CA MET A 293 0.33 38.83 6.13
C MET A 293 0.90 40.21 5.81
N ARG A 294 0.71 40.74 4.60
CA ARG A 294 1.12 42.11 4.23
C ARG A 294 0.48 43.15 5.14
N LEU A 295 -0.80 42.95 5.49
CA LEU A 295 -1.52 43.82 6.42
C LEU A 295 -1.02 43.65 7.87
N THR A 296 -0.60 42.46 8.26
CA THR A 296 -0.10 42.15 9.61
C THR A 296 1.33 42.69 9.84
N PHE A 297 2.17 42.69 8.81
CA PHE A 297 3.58 43.11 8.88
C PHE A 297 3.90 44.27 7.92
N PRO A 298 3.21 45.42 8.03
CA PRO A 298 3.32 46.50 7.03
C PRO A 298 4.73 47.09 6.98
N HIS A 299 5.44 47.12 8.12
CA HIS A 299 6.81 47.64 8.22
C HIS A 299 7.86 46.82 7.44
N LEU A 300 7.55 45.57 7.09
CA LEU A 300 8.45 44.69 6.32
C LEU A 300 8.12 44.66 4.82
N SER A 301 7.01 45.29 4.40
CA SER A 301 6.58 45.26 3.00
C SER A 301 7.49 46.06 2.04
N ASN A 302 8.21 47.06 2.57
CA ASN A 302 9.10 47.93 1.78
C ASN A 302 10.56 47.43 1.69
N THR A 303 10.92 46.37 2.41
CA THR A 303 12.28 45.84 2.36
C THR A 303 12.45 44.91 1.15
N LYS A 304 13.49 45.14 0.35
CA LYS A 304 13.88 44.21 -0.73
C LYS A 304 14.17 42.84 -0.11
N ALA A 305 13.70 41.77 -0.74
CA ALA A 305 14.10 40.43 -0.33
C ALA A 305 15.59 40.20 -0.59
N ASP A 306 16.25 39.52 0.35
CA ASP A 306 17.66 39.14 0.25
C ASP A 306 17.90 38.04 -0.80
N ARG A 307 16.84 37.39 -1.28
CA ARG A 307 16.88 36.30 -2.26
C ARG A 307 16.31 36.80 -3.60
N PRO A 308 17.13 37.00 -4.63
CA PRO A 308 16.65 37.43 -5.94
C PRO A 308 15.97 36.26 -6.64
N TYR A 309 14.68 36.38 -6.92
CA TYR A 309 13.95 35.42 -7.75
C TYR A 309 14.12 35.77 -9.22
N SER A 310 14.42 34.78 -10.06
CA SER A 310 14.33 34.90 -11.51
C SER A 310 12.87 34.89 -11.93
N ALA A 311 12.64 35.38 -13.14
CA ALA A 311 11.30 35.40 -13.69
C ALA A 311 10.66 34.01 -13.72
N ASP A 312 11.40 32.89 -13.80
CA ASP A 312 10.86 31.52 -13.77
C ASP A 312 10.68 30.94 -12.34
N GLY A 313 10.79 31.77 -11.29
CA GLY A 313 10.65 31.35 -9.90
C GLY A 313 11.89 30.66 -9.33
N ARG A 314 12.96 30.52 -10.12
CA ARG A 314 14.26 30.06 -9.63
C ARG A 314 15.01 31.19 -8.94
N ILE A 315 16.15 30.89 -8.35
CA ILE A 315 17.01 31.91 -7.72
C ILE A 315 17.94 32.46 -8.81
N GLN A 316 17.98 33.78 -8.98
CA GLN A 316 19.01 34.40 -9.81
C GLN A 316 20.36 34.27 -9.10
N SER A 317 21.34 33.63 -9.77
CA SER A 317 22.70 33.57 -9.25
C SER A 317 23.29 34.99 -9.18
N GLN A 318 23.39 35.56 -7.98
CA GLN A 318 24.32 36.67 -7.75
C GLN A 318 25.66 36.06 -7.36
N SER A 319 26.51 35.77 -8.35
CA SER A 319 27.83 35.21 -8.10
C SER A 319 28.71 36.24 -7.37
N ARG A 320 29.00 35.98 -6.09
CA ARG A 320 30.04 36.69 -5.34
C ARG A 320 31.10 35.79 -4.73
N SER A 321 30.99 34.47 -4.86
CA SER A 321 31.98 33.53 -4.33
C SER A 321 32.66 32.76 -5.47
N ASN A 322 33.98 32.63 -5.39
CA ASN A 322 34.79 31.81 -6.30
C ASN A 322 34.84 30.34 -5.86
N GLU A 323 34.27 29.99 -4.71
CA GLU A 323 34.21 28.60 -4.23
C GLU A 323 32.95 27.92 -4.76
N GLU A 324 33.11 27.10 -5.79
CA GLU A 324 32.01 26.28 -6.30
C GLU A 324 31.88 24.99 -5.46
N PHE A 325 30.64 24.59 -5.19
CA PHE A 325 30.34 23.32 -4.54
C PHE A 325 30.62 22.17 -5.52
N ASP A 326 31.58 21.31 -5.23
CA ASP A 326 31.97 20.22 -6.13
C ASP A 326 30.91 19.10 -6.16
N LEU A 327 30.01 19.19 -7.14
CA LEU A 327 28.96 18.20 -7.39
C LEU A 327 29.48 16.89 -8.01
N SER A 328 30.75 16.82 -8.42
CA SER A 328 31.33 15.59 -9.00
C SER A 328 31.34 14.44 -7.99
N LEU A 329 31.48 14.75 -6.71
CA LEU A 329 31.41 13.79 -5.61
C LEU A 329 30.07 13.06 -5.55
N PHE A 330 28.98 13.70 -5.98
CA PHE A 330 27.67 13.06 -6.06
C PHE A 330 27.69 11.82 -6.99
N LYS A 331 28.41 11.89 -8.11
CA LYS A 331 28.53 10.79 -9.08
C LYS A 331 29.47 9.68 -8.59
N ASN A 332 30.50 10.05 -7.82
CA ASN A 332 31.52 9.12 -7.33
C ASN A 332 31.09 8.33 -6.08
N GLN A 333 30.00 8.74 -5.42
CA GLN A 333 29.44 8.03 -4.26
C GLN A 333 28.75 6.69 -4.59
N ASN A 334 28.73 6.27 -5.87
CA ASN A 334 28.22 4.98 -6.35
C ASN A 334 29.03 3.74 -5.90
N THR A 335 30.02 3.89 -5.03
CA THR A 335 30.92 2.81 -4.65
C THR A 335 30.48 2.15 -3.34
N LYS A 336 29.94 0.93 -3.48
CA LYS A 336 29.50 -0.02 -2.44
C LYS A 336 28.30 0.44 -1.60
N ILE A 337 27.10 0.00 -2.03
CA ILE A 337 25.96 -0.19 -1.13
C ILE A 337 26.45 -1.10 0.01
N PRO A 338 26.42 -0.68 1.29
CA PRO A 338 26.92 -1.54 2.38
C PRO A 338 26.20 -2.89 2.35
N SER A 339 26.91 -3.98 2.60
CA SER A 339 26.37 -5.35 2.52
C SER A 339 25.10 -5.56 3.33
N ASP A 340 24.98 -4.84 4.45
CA ASP A 340 23.85 -4.92 5.36
C ASP A 340 22.56 -4.37 4.71
N TYR A 341 22.69 -3.53 3.68
CA TYR A 341 21.56 -3.08 2.85
C TYR A 341 21.15 -4.09 1.79
N LEU A 342 22.07 -4.95 1.33
CA LEU A 342 21.74 -6.08 0.47
C LEU A 342 21.03 -7.21 1.24
N ASN A 343 21.15 -7.21 2.58
CA ASN A 343 20.49 -8.14 3.49
C ASN A 343 19.19 -7.58 4.12
N ILE A 344 18.69 -6.43 3.65
CA ILE A 344 17.33 -6.06 4.02
C ILE A 344 16.42 -7.10 3.37
N GLU A 345 15.72 -7.88 4.20
CA GLU A 345 14.57 -8.73 3.82
C GLU A 345 13.42 -7.85 3.32
N GLY A 346 13.68 -7.04 2.30
CA GLY A 346 12.69 -6.28 1.57
C GLY A 346 12.16 -7.17 0.47
N GLU A 347 10.84 -7.13 0.29
CA GLU A 347 10.23 -7.50 -0.98
C GLU A 347 11.06 -6.91 -2.13
N ASN A 348 11.49 -7.74 -3.07
CA ASN A 348 12.10 -7.21 -4.28
C ASN A 348 11.10 -6.20 -4.90
N LEU A 349 11.56 -5.16 -5.58
CA LEU A 349 10.67 -4.25 -6.32
C LEU A 349 9.64 -5.05 -7.16
N LYS A 350 10.04 -6.22 -7.64
CA LYS A 350 9.18 -7.24 -8.22
C LYS A 350 8.01 -7.65 -7.33
N ASP A 351 8.24 -8.12 -6.11
CA ASP A 351 7.19 -8.57 -5.18
C ASP A 351 6.21 -7.44 -4.85
N PHE A 352 6.70 -6.19 -4.74
CA PHE A 352 5.83 -5.04 -4.57
C PHE A 352 4.87 -4.83 -5.75
N LEU A 353 5.35 -4.96 -6.98
CA LEU A 353 4.50 -4.81 -8.18
C LEU A 353 3.46 -5.92 -8.28
N ILE A 354 3.80 -7.06 -7.70
CA ILE A 354 2.96 -8.23 -7.63
C ILE A 354 1.98 -8.15 -6.44
N SER A 355 2.02 -7.11 -5.61
CA SER A 355 1.03 -6.92 -4.54
C SER A 355 -0.39 -6.72 -5.08
N ALA A 356 -1.39 -7.08 -4.27
CA ALA A 356 -2.79 -6.94 -4.60
C ALA A 356 -3.16 -5.47 -4.90
N GLU A 357 -2.61 -4.51 -4.15
CA GLU A 357 -2.87 -3.08 -4.32
C GLU A 357 -2.34 -2.56 -5.66
N SER A 358 -1.10 -2.91 -6.01
CA SER A 358 -0.49 -2.55 -7.29
C SER A 358 -1.31 -3.10 -8.46
N MET A 359 -1.72 -4.37 -8.36
CA MET A 359 -2.52 -5.02 -9.40
C MET A 359 -3.91 -4.39 -9.56
N ALA A 360 -4.53 -3.97 -8.45
CA ALA A 360 -5.81 -3.25 -8.47
C ALA A 360 -5.70 -1.94 -9.26
N GLU A 361 -4.63 -1.17 -9.05
CA GLU A 361 -4.40 0.09 -9.76
C GLU A 361 -4.10 -0.11 -11.24
N LEU A 362 -3.31 -1.13 -11.60
CA LEU A 362 -3.06 -1.48 -13.00
C LEU A 362 -4.36 -1.85 -13.73
N LEU A 363 -5.22 -2.64 -13.09
CA LEU A 363 -6.54 -3.00 -13.63
C LEU A 363 -7.46 -1.79 -13.80
N LYS A 364 -7.54 -0.90 -12.80
CA LYS A 364 -8.38 0.33 -12.90
C LYS A 364 -7.93 1.26 -14.03
N LYS A 365 -6.64 1.29 -14.34
CA LYS A 365 -6.05 2.12 -15.41
C LYS A 365 -6.00 1.43 -16.77
N ASN A 366 -6.57 0.22 -16.90
CA ASN A 366 -6.51 -0.62 -18.11
C ASN A 366 -5.07 -0.87 -18.62
N GLN A 367 -4.10 -1.05 -17.71
CA GLN A 367 -2.68 -1.23 -18.05
C GLN A 367 -2.33 -2.71 -18.28
N HIS A 368 -3.04 -3.36 -19.21
CA HIS A 368 -2.99 -4.80 -19.40
C HIS A 368 -1.62 -5.31 -19.88
N SER A 369 -0.93 -4.54 -20.73
CA SER A 369 0.41 -4.87 -21.23
C SER A 369 1.43 -4.94 -20.10
N GLU A 370 1.29 -4.11 -19.06
CA GLU A 370 2.18 -4.12 -17.91
C GLU A 370 1.95 -5.35 -17.03
N ILE A 371 0.68 -5.73 -16.82
CA ILE A 371 0.34 -6.98 -16.12
C ILE A 371 0.92 -8.19 -16.87
N GLN A 372 0.79 -8.22 -18.20
CA GLN A 372 1.38 -9.27 -19.03
C GLN A 372 2.92 -9.27 -18.97
N ARG A 373 3.56 -8.09 -18.92
CA ARG A 373 5.02 -7.96 -18.78
C ARG A 373 5.52 -8.46 -17.42
N LEU A 374 4.82 -8.11 -16.34
CA LEU A 374 5.07 -8.61 -14.98
C LEU A 374 4.85 -10.12 -14.90
N TYR A 375 3.98 -10.67 -15.73
CA TYR A 375 3.74 -12.10 -15.78
C TYR A 375 4.81 -12.87 -16.58
N ALA A 376 5.14 -12.38 -17.78
CA ALA A 376 5.94 -13.11 -18.76
C ALA A 376 7.40 -13.27 -18.37
N ASN A 377 7.94 -12.33 -17.58
CA ASN A 377 9.37 -12.27 -17.24
C ASN A 377 9.72 -12.91 -15.89
N GLU A 378 8.79 -13.66 -15.30
CA GLU A 378 8.92 -14.12 -13.93
C GLU A 378 9.00 -15.64 -13.81
N ASN A 379 9.67 -16.09 -12.74
CA ASN A 379 9.73 -17.50 -12.38
C ASN A 379 8.35 -17.99 -11.88
N ASP A 380 8.22 -19.29 -11.66
CA ASP A 380 6.95 -19.90 -11.29
C ASP A 380 6.38 -19.34 -9.97
N ASP A 381 7.20 -19.11 -8.95
CA ASP A 381 6.74 -18.53 -7.68
C ASP A 381 6.21 -17.11 -7.84
N ALA A 382 6.88 -16.25 -8.61
CA ALA A 382 6.42 -14.89 -8.88
C ALA A 382 5.14 -14.89 -9.73
N LYS A 383 4.98 -15.81 -10.69
CA LYS A 383 3.71 -16.01 -11.41
C LYS A 383 2.58 -16.44 -10.47
N CYS A 384 2.87 -17.25 -9.46
CA CYS A 384 1.89 -17.60 -8.42
C CYS A 384 1.46 -16.36 -7.64
N ASN A 385 2.39 -15.49 -7.28
CA ASN A 385 2.09 -14.24 -6.59
C ASN A 385 1.25 -13.29 -7.47
N VAL A 386 1.53 -13.19 -8.79
CA VAL A 386 0.73 -12.40 -9.74
C VAL A 386 -0.70 -12.92 -9.80
N THR A 387 -0.86 -14.23 -9.89
CA THR A 387 -2.18 -14.88 -9.83
C THR A 387 -2.91 -14.59 -8.53
N ASN A 388 -2.21 -14.64 -7.40
CA ASN A 388 -2.76 -14.35 -6.08
C ASN A 388 -3.30 -12.91 -6.00
N ALA A 389 -2.53 -11.95 -6.49
CA ALA A 389 -2.92 -10.54 -6.54
C ALA A 389 -4.06 -10.25 -7.53
N LEU A 390 -4.09 -10.92 -8.68
CA LEU A 390 -5.19 -10.83 -9.63
C LEU A 390 -6.49 -11.39 -9.03
N LEU A 391 -6.42 -12.55 -8.37
CA LEU A 391 -7.57 -13.15 -7.70
C LEU A 391 -8.08 -12.32 -6.51
N SER A 392 -7.18 -11.65 -5.79
CA SER A 392 -7.55 -10.65 -4.77
C SER A 392 -8.41 -9.51 -5.34
N ASN A 393 -8.26 -9.22 -6.64
CA ASN A 393 -8.96 -8.16 -7.36
C ASN A 393 -10.01 -8.69 -8.36
N PHE A 394 -10.55 -9.89 -8.12
CA PHE A 394 -11.42 -10.60 -9.06
C PHE A 394 -12.59 -9.76 -9.61
N LYS A 395 -13.22 -8.91 -8.79
CA LYS A 395 -14.33 -8.05 -9.24
C LYS A 395 -13.92 -7.03 -10.31
N LEU A 396 -12.69 -6.51 -10.23
CA LEU A 396 -12.12 -5.62 -11.25
C LEU A 396 -11.72 -6.44 -12.47
N LEU A 397 -11.04 -7.57 -12.23
CA LEU A 397 -10.58 -8.49 -13.28
C LEU A 397 -11.71 -9.00 -14.18
N ALA A 398 -12.87 -9.34 -13.60
CA ALA A 398 -14.01 -9.87 -14.35
C ALA A 398 -14.55 -8.90 -15.42
N LYS A 399 -14.14 -7.62 -15.38
CA LYS A 399 -14.46 -6.59 -16.38
C LYS A 399 -13.42 -6.50 -17.50
N VAL A 400 -12.34 -7.28 -17.44
CA VAL A 400 -11.17 -7.22 -18.32
C VAL A 400 -10.91 -8.60 -18.95
N PRO A 401 -11.52 -8.92 -20.10
CA PRO A 401 -11.44 -10.26 -20.71
C PRO A 401 -10.01 -10.75 -21.02
N GLU A 402 -9.13 -9.85 -21.41
CA GLU A 402 -7.74 -10.17 -21.79
C GLU A 402 -6.92 -10.68 -20.59
N ILE A 403 -7.03 -10.00 -19.45
CA ILE A 403 -6.35 -10.42 -18.22
C ILE A 403 -7.03 -11.64 -17.60
N PHE A 404 -8.35 -11.79 -17.79
CA PHE A 404 -9.05 -13.00 -17.40
C PHE A 404 -8.49 -14.23 -18.15
N ARG A 405 -8.27 -14.14 -19.47
CA ARG A 405 -7.63 -15.20 -20.26
C ARG A 405 -6.18 -15.47 -19.85
N LEU A 406 -5.42 -14.43 -19.48
CA LEU A 406 -4.07 -14.58 -18.94
C LEU A 406 -4.08 -15.41 -17.65
N LEU A 407 -5.00 -15.09 -16.74
CA LEU A 407 -5.16 -15.79 -15.47
C LEU A 407 -5.61 -17.25 -15.69
N GLU A 408 -6.56 -17.47 -16.59
CA GLU A 408 -6.98 -18.80 -17.03
C GLU A 408 -5.80 -19.62 -17.56
N THR A 409 -5.04 -19.06 -18.49
CA THR A 409 -3.85 -19.70 -19.08
C THR A 409 -2.83 -20.03 -17.99
N ASN A 410 -2.63 -19.15 -17.01
CA ASN A 410 -1.74 -19.44 -15.87
C ASN A 410 -2.24 -20.64 -15.07
N LEU A 411 -3.49 -20.61 -14.60
CA LEU A 411 -4.04 -21.68 -13.77
C LEU A 411 -3.95 -23.04 -14.47
N LEU A 412 -4.11 -23.07 -15.79
CA LEU A 412 -3.98 -24.27 -16.60
C LEU A 412 -2.52 -24.73 -16.81
N THR A 413 -1.59 -23.79 -17.00
CA THR A 413 -0.18 -24.06 -17.25
C THR A 413 0.56 -24.44 -15.97
N HIS A 414 0.23 -23.77 -14.87
CA HIS A 414 0.90 -23.90 -13.58
C HIS A 414 -0.08 -24.45 -12.53
N ARG A 415 -0.69 -25.61 -12.81
CA ARG A 415 -1.66 -26.26 -11.91
C ARG A 415 -1.11 -26.50 -10.49
N SER A 416 0.20 -26.66 -10.37
CA SER A 416 0.92 -26.76 -9.09
C SER A 416 0.78 -25.53 -8.20
N HIS A 417 0.33 -24.39 -8.72
CA HIS A 417 0.06 -23.17 -7.95
C HIS A 417 -1.30 -23.17 -7.26
N ILE A 418 -2.28 -23.92 -7.77
CA ILE A 418 -3.64 -23.96 -7.21
C ILE A 418 -3.64 -24.26 -5.69
N PRO A 419 -2.82 -25.20 -5.15
CA PRO A 419 -2.68 -25.41 -3.71
C PRO A 419 -2.24 -24.17 -2.91
N LYS A 420 -1.48 -23.24 -3.51
CA LYS A 420 -0.99 -22.02 -2.85
C LYS A 420 -2.05 -20.91 -2.81
N LEU A 421 -3.15 -21.04 -3.56
CA LEU A 421 -4.18 -20.01 -3.73
C LEU A 421 -5.40 -20.20 -2.81
N THR A 422 -5.25 -20.96 -1.73
CA THR A 422 -6.36 -21.34 -0.83
C THR A 422 -7.05 -20.18 -0.14
N ASN A 423 -6.44 -18.99 -0.11
CA ASN A 423 -7.06 -17.77 0.43
C ASN A 423 -8.02 -17.09 -0.56
N HIS A 424 -8.04 -17.53 -1.82
CA HIS A 424 -8.86 -16.96 -2.90
C HIS A 424 -9.81 -17.98 -3.53
N ARG A 425 -10.34 -18.91 -2.73
CA ARG A 425 -11.29 -19.94 -3.15
C ARG A 425 -12.50 -19.40 -3.89
N GLY A 426 -13.14 -18.36 -3.35
CA GLY A 426 -14.30 -17.72 -3.97
C GLY A 426 -14.02 -17.26 -5.41
N PRO A 427 -13.01 -16.39 -5.63
CA PRO A 427 -12.53 -16.03 -6.97
C PRO A 427 -12.17 -17.21 -7.86
N LEU A 428 -11.44 -18.21 -7.34
CA LEU A 428 -11.03 -19.38 -8.10
C LEU A 428 -12.24 -20.22 -8.57
N PHE A 429 -13.24 -20.40 -7.71
CA PHE A 429 -14.48 -21.08 -8.06
C PHE A 429 -15.30 -20.27 -9.07
N MET A 430 -15.37 -18.94 -8.91
CA MET A 430 -16.01 -18.08 -9.92
C MET A 430 -15.38 -18.23 -11.30
N MET A 431 -14.05 -18.39 -11.37
CA MET A 431 -13.37 -18.65 -12.65
C MET A 431 -13.69 -20.01 -13.24
N SER A 432 -13.73 -21.04 -12.40
CA SER A 432 -14.11 -22.40 -12.79
C SER A 432 -15.49 -22.41 -13.48
N LEU A 433 -16.43 -21.56 -13.05
CA LEU A 433 -17.76 -21.47 -13.70
C LEU A 433 -17.75 -20.83 -15.10
N LEU A 434 -16.69 -20.11 -15.45
CA LEU A 434 -16.57 -19.40 -16.71
C LEU A 434 -15.79 -20.19 -17.76
N ASN A 435 -15.05 -21.23 -17.34
CA ASN A 435 -14.20 -22.02 -18.23
C ASN A 435 -14.11 -23.50 -17.80
N ALA A 436 -14.48 -24.42 -18.70
CA ALA A 436 -14.55 -25.86 -18.43
C ALA A 436 -13.17 -26.50 -18.14
N ASP A 437 -12.09 -25.98 -18.72
CA ASP A 437 -10.74 -26.49 -18.48
C ASP A 437 -10.25 -26.05 -17.09
N VAL A 438 -10.53 -24.81 -16.68
CA VAL A 438 -10.25 -24.33 -15.31
C VAL A 438 -11.06 -25.13 -14.30
N ASP A 439 -12.34 -25.38 -14.59
CA ASP A 439 -13.21 -26.21 -13.78
C ASP A 439 -12.65 -27.63 -13.58
N SER A 440 -12.18 -28.25 -14.66
CA SER A 440 -11.50 -29.54 -14.62
C SER A 440 -10.23 -29.49 -13.76
N ALA A 441 -9.40 -28.47 -13.92
CA ALA A 441 -8.17 -28.30 -13.13
C ALA A 441 -8.46 -28.07 -11.63
N VAL A 442 -9.48 -27.27 -11.29
CA VAL A 442 -9.92 -27.05 -9.91
C VAL A 442 -10.42 -28.37 -9.29
N ARG A 443 -11.23 -29.14 -10.00
CA ARG A 443 -11.68 -30.46 -9.52
C ARG A 443 -10.50 -31.41 -9.27
N GLN A 444 -9.58 -31.53 -10.23
CA GLN A 444 -8.39 -32.38 -10.07
C GLN A 444 -7.56 -31.97 -8.85
N PHE A 445 -7.38 -30.67 -8.62
CA PHE A 445 -6.71 -30.18 -7.42
C PHE A 445 -7.44 -30.61 -6.15
N ILE A 446 -8.76 -30.39 -6.06
CA ILE A 446 -9.55 -30.78 -4.88
C ILE A 446 -9.50 -32.31 -4.66
N GLU A 447 -9.55 -33.11 -5.72
CA GLU A 447 -9.40 -34.56 -5.67
C GLU A 447 -8.05 -34.98 -5.04
N GLN A 448 -6.97 -34.28 -5.36
CA GLN A 448 -5.62 -34.54 -4.85
C GLN A 448 -5.35 -34.04 -3.43
N MET A 449 -6.18 -33.14 -2.88
CA MET A 449 -6.02 -32.64 -1.51
C MET A 449 -6.06 -33.78 -0.47
N PRO A 450 -5.29 -33.68 0.63
CA PRO A 450 -5.42 -34.59 1.78
C PRO A 450 -6.86 -34.67 2.29
N GLN A 451 -7.28 -35.85 2.74
CA GLN A 451 -8.63 -36.07 3.28
C GLN A 451 -8.70 -35.54 4.72
N ASP A 452 -8.91 -34.23 4.86
CA ASP A 452 -9.06 -33.54 6.13
C ASP A 452 -10.30 -32.62 6.15
N SER A 453 -10.55 -31.96 7.29
CA SER A 453 -11.68 -31.04 7.46
C SER A 453 -11.60 -29.84 6.50
N PHE A 454 -10.39 -29.44 6.11
CA PHE A 454 -10.16 -28.31 5.22
C PHE A 454 -10.60 -28.62 3.78
N LYS A 455 -10.28 -29.82 3.27
CA LYS A 455 -10.79 -30.32 1.97
C LYS A 455 -12.31 -30.34 1.94
N GLN A 456 -12.97 -30.75 3.02
CA GLN A 456 -14.43 -30.75 3.10
C GLN A 456 -15.02 -29.33 2.96
N THR A 457 -14.41 -28.33 3.60
CA THR A 457 -14.80 -26.91 3.42
C THR A 457 -14.65 -26.47 1.96
N VAL A 458 -13.50 -26.78 1.32
CA VAL A 458 -13.24 -26.45 -0.09
C VAL A 458 -14.29 -27.08 -1.02
N ILE A 459 -14.62 -28.35 -0.80
CA ILE A 459 -15.66 -29.06 -1.58
C ILE A 459 -17.02 -28.41 -1.39
N SER A 460 -17.39 -28.10 -0.14
CA SER A 460 -18.68 -27.45 0.18
C SER A 460 -18.84 -26.13 -0.57
N GLU A 461 -17.81 -25.29 -0.53
CA GLU A 461 -17.79 -24.00 -1.20
C GLU A 461 -17.85 -24.14 -2.73
N TYR A 462 -17.05 -25.03 -3.32
CA TYR A 462 -17.06 -25.30 -4.77
C TYR A 462 -18.44 -25.76 -5.24
N VAL A 463 -19.02 -26.73 -4.53
CA VAL A 463 -20.35 -27.27 -4.80
C VAL A 463 -21.40 -26.16 -4.75
N LEU A 464 -21.41 -25.36 -3.67
CA LEU A 464 -22.32 -24.22 -3.53
C LEU A 464 -22.20 -23.26 -4.69
N HIS A 465 -20.98 -23.07 -5.17
CA HIS A 465 -20.68 -22.15 -6.24
C HIS A 465 -21.24 -22.63 -7.58
N VAL A 466 -20.98 -23.89 -7.95
CA VAL A 466 -21.52 -24.55 -9.14
C VAL A 466 -23.05 -24.46 -9.16
N PHE A 467 -23.69 -24.67 -8.01
CA PHE A 467 -25.15 -24.64 -7.92
C PHE A 467 -25.80 -23.27 -7.88
N ASN A 468 -25.14 -22.24 -7.30
CA ASN A 468 -25.71 -20.89 -7.25
C ASN A 468 -25.74 -20.17 -8.61
N ARG A 469 -25.31 -20.84 -9.68
CA ARG A 469 -25.40 -20.33 -11.05
C ARG A 469 -26.87 -20.13 -11.42
N LYS A 470 -27.30 -18.88 -11.59
CA LYS A 470 -28.63 -18.51 -12.13
C LYS A 470 -28.88 -19.00 -13.58
N VAL A 471 -27.90 -19.66 -14.21
CA VAL A 471 -27.85 -19.97 -15.66
C VAL A 471 -27.71 -21.48 -15.90
N ILE A 472 -28.29 -22.30 -15.03
CA ILE A 472 -28.47 -23.71 -15.36
C ILE A 472 -29.76 -23.81 -16.21
N THR A 473 -29.61 -23.84 -17.54
CA THR A 473 -30.73 -24.26 -18.40
C THR A 473 -31.01 -25.75 -18.16
N PRO A 474 -32.26 -26.24 -18.36
CA PRO A 474 -32.61 -27.63 -18.07
C PRO A 474 -31.66 -28.66 -18.70
N GLU A 475 -31.19 -28.45 -19.93
CA GLU A 475 -30.27 -29.38 -20.61
C GLU A 475 -28.83 -29.30 -20.09
N LYS A 476 -28.32 -28.10 -19.76
CA LYS A 476 -26.98 -27.96 -19.15
C LYS A 476 -26.94 -28.50 -17.72
N SER A 477 -28.10 -28.52 -17.04
CA SER A 477 -28.24 -29.04 -15.69
C SER A 477 -27.82 -30.49 -15.55
N GLU A 478 -28.19 -31.33 -16.52
CA GLU A 478 -28.03 -32.78 -16.41
C GLU A 478 -26.56 -33.19 -16.40
N HIS A 479 -25.79 -32.72 -17.39
CA HIS A 479 -24.37 -33.01 -17.46
C HIS A 479 -23.59 -32.40 -16.28
N GLU A 480 -23.87 -31.15 -15.91
CA GLU A 480 -23.19 -30.48 -14.78
C GLU A 480 -23.48 -31.18 -13.44
N ILE A 481 -24.73 -31.65 -13.24
CA ILE A 481 -25.11 -32.43 -12.06
C ILE A 481 -24.38 -33.78 -12.04
N SER A 482 -24.33 -34.49 -13.18
CA SER A 482 -23.64 -35.78 -13.27
C SER A 482 -22.14 -35.65 -12.94
N VAL A 483 -21.46 -34.66 -13.54
CA VAL A 483 -20.05 -34.35 -13.27
C VAL A 483 -19.83 -34.02 -11.80
N LEU A 484 -20.76 -33.27 -11.18
CA LEU A 484 -20.64 -32.91 -9.77
C LEU A 484 -20.84 -34.09 -8.82
N ILE A 485 -21.76 -35.00 -9.13
CA ILE A 485 -21.96 -36.22 -8.36
C ILE A 485 -20.73 -37.12 -8.45
N GLU A 486 -20.19 -37.30 -9.67
CA GLU A 486 -18.95 -38.05 -9.88
C GLU A 486 -17.79 -37.44 -9.08
N PHE A 487 -17.67 -36.12 -9.06
CA PHE A 487 -16.67 -35.40 -8.27
C PHE A 487 -16.86 -35.61 -6.75
N LEU A 488 -18.08 -35.48 -6.24
CA LEU A 488 -18.40 -35.71 -4.83
C LEU A 488 -18.09 -37.16 -4.40
N TYR A 489 -18.27 -38.10 -5.31
CA TYR A 489 -17.89 -39.49 -5.10
C TYR A 489 -16.38 -39.68 -5.00
N LYS A 490 -15.63 -39.22 -6.02
CA LYS A 490 -14.16 -39.33 -6.06
C LYS A 490 -13.52 -38.71 -4.82
N THR A 491 -14.12 -37.63 -4.32
CA THR A 491 -13.65 -36.93 -3.12
C THR A 491 -14.18 -37.50 -1.81
N LYS A 492 -14.99 -38.56 -1.81
CA LYS A 492 -15.64 -39.17 -0.62
C LYS A 492 -16.48 -38.18 0.20
N SER A 493 -17.08 -37.20 -0.46
CA SER A 493 -17.71 -36.03 0.17
C SER A 493 -19.21 -35.95 -0.08
N LEU A 494 -19.84 -37.11 -0.26
CA LEU A 494 -21.26 -37.21 -0.63
C LEU A 494 -22.22 -36.67 0.41
N HIS A 495 -21.82 -36.63 1.68
CA HIS A 495 -22.61 -35.99 2.73
C HIS A 495 -22.89 -34.50 2.42
N GLN A 496 -22.06 -33.85 1.59
CA GLN A 496 -22.28 -32.48 1.11
C GLN A 496 -23.53 -32.35 0.21
N LEU A 497 -24.09 -33.46 -0.31
CA LEU A 497 -25.40 -33.50 -0.95
C LEU A 497 -26.54 -33.07 0.01
N GLN A 498 -26.37 -33.22 1.32
CA GLN A 498 -27.33 -32.69 2.31
C GLN A 498 -27.30 -31.16 2.35
N PHE A 499 -26.13 -30.53 2.17
CA PHE A 499 -26.00 -29.08 2.16
C PHE A 499 -26.68 -28.47 0.92
N ILE A 500 -26.48 -29.12 -0.23
CA ILE A 500 -27.18 -28.86 -1.50
C ILE A 500 -28.70 -28.84 -1.29
N GLN A 501 -29.23 -29.84 -0.58
CA GLN A 501 -30.67 -29.99 -0.34
C GLN A 501 -31.29 -28.86 0.49
N THR A 502 -30.60 -28.35 1.51
CA THR A 502 -31.15 -27.26 2.34
C THR A 502 -31.22 -25.91 1.60
N LYS A 503 -30.34 -25.70 0.61
CA LYS A 503 -30.23 -24.45 -0.16
C LYS A 503 -30.99 -24.51 -1.48
N MET A 504 -31.14 -25.69 -2.08
CA MET A 504 -31.95 -25.90 -3.26
C MET A 504 -33.37 -26.23 -2.88
N ARG A 505 -34.31 -25.36 -3.26
CA ARG A 505 -35.64 -25.85 -3.59
C ARG A 505 -35.45 -26.79 -4.77
N PHE A 506 -35.35 -28.10 -4.51
CA PHE A 506 -35.34 -29.11 -5.57
C PHE A 506 -36.55 -28.83 -6.45
N ASN A 507 -36.34 -28.22 -7.62
CA ASN A 507 -37.40 -28.21 -8.59
C ASN A 507 -37.61 -29.67 -9.02
N SER A 508 -38.83 -30.03 -9.37
CA SER A 508 -39.19 -31.39 -9.73
C SER A 508 -38.34 -31.97 -10.87
N ARG A 509 -37.65 -31.14 -11.67
CA ARG A 509 -36.77 -31.60 -12.76
C ARG A 509 -35.43 -32.13 -12.26
N ILE A 510 -34.75 -31.42 -11.36
CA ILE A 510 -33.47 -31.90 -10.78
C ILE A 510 -33.69 -33.21 -10.03
N ALA A 511 -34.75 -33.27 -9.22
CA ALA A 511 -35.12 -34.50 -8.54
C ALA A 511 -35.50 -35.63 -9.51
N ASN A 512 -36.19 -35.34 -10.63
CA ASN A 512 -36.46 -36.32 -11.69
C ASN A 512 -35.17 -36.77 -12.41
N TYR A 513 -34.19 -35.91 -12.60
CA TYR A 513 -32.91 -36.28 -13.22
C TYR A 513 -32.11 -37.19 -12.30
N PHE A 514 -31.98 -36.83 -11.01
CA PHE A 514 -31.43 -37.74 -10.00
C PHE A 514 -32.18 -39.08 -10.02
N TRP A 515 -33.51 -39.05 -10.11
CA TRP A 515 -34.33 -40.25 -10.22
C TRP A 515 -33.98 -41.09 -11.45
N LYS A 516 -33.86 -40.47 -12.62
CA LYS A 516 -33.62 -41.17 -13.90
C LYS A 516 -32.19 -41.70 -14.01
N THR A 517 -31.20 -40.86 -13.72
CA THR A 517 -29.78 -41.18 -13.94
C THR A 517 -29.26 -42.15 -12.89
N TYR A 518 -29.71 -42.02 -11.64
CA TYR A 518 -29.14 -42.77 -10.52
C TYR A 518 -29.85 -44.11 -10.29
N LEU A 519 -31.16 -44.22 -10.56
CA LEU A 519 -31.91 -45.49 -10.42
C LEU A 519 -31.88 -46.36 -11.69
N GLN A 520 -31.14 -45.98 -12.73
CA GLN A 520 -31.00 -46.78 -13.95
C GLN A 520 -29.67 -47.53 -14.05
N ASP A 521 -28.67 -47.20 -13.21
CA ASP A 521 -27.37 -47.88 -13.16
C ASP A 521 -27.16 -48.60 -11.81
N PRO A 522 -27.44 -49.91 -11.72
CA PRO A 522 -27.31 -50.69 -10.49
C PRO A 522 -25.86 -50.81 -9.97
N VAL A 523 -24.85 -50.59 -10.85
CA VAL A 523 -23.43 -50.73 -10.48
C VAL A 523 -22.95 -49.53 -9.68
N GLN A 524 -23.44 -48.33 -10.00
CA GLN A 524 -23.10 -47.12 -9.25
C GLN A 524 -23.77 -47.05 -7.88
N MET A 525 -24.84 -47.80 -7.64
CA MET A 525 -25.61 -47.72 -6.39
C MET A 525 -25.09 -48.54 -5.21
N LYS A 526 -24.24 -49.56 -5.39
CA LYS A 526 -23.69 -50.36 -4.27
C LYS A 526 -22.94 -49.54 -3.20
N VAL A 527 -22.58 -48.30 -3.53
CA VAL A 527 -21.77 -47.42 -2.67
C VAL A 527 -22.59 -46.25 -2.06
N PHE A 528 -23.87 -46.09 -2.40
CA PHE A 528 -24.61 -44.84 -2.15
C PHE A 528 -26.05 -45.04 -1.68
N LEU A 529 -26.21 -45.43 -0.43
CA LEU A 529 -27.42 -45.19 0.33
C LEU A 529 -27.04 -44.37 1.56
N VAL A 530 -27.07 -43.04 1.44
CA VAL A 530 -27.17 -42.20 2.64
C VAL A 530 -28.66 -41.82 2.73
N PRO A 531 -29.42 -42.39 3.67
CA PRO A 531 -30.86 -42.17 3.79
C PRO A 531 -31.25 -40.69 3.81
N ALA A 532 -30.37 -39.86 4.37
CA ALA A 532 -30.50 -38.41 4.37
C ALA A 532 -30.57 -37.74 2.99
N ILE A 533 -30.14 -38.38 1.89
CA ILE A 533 -30.19 -37.81 0.52
C ILE A 533 -31.45 -38.29 -0.22
N LEU A 534 -31.80 -39.58 -0.07
CA LEU A 534 -32.89 -40.18 -0.84
C LEU A 534 -34.26 -39.83 -0.27
N THR A 535 -34.42 -39.82 1.06
CA THR A 535 -35.69 -39.49 1.70
C THR A 535 -36.26 -38.13 1.23
N PRO A 536 -35.48 -37.05 1.19
CA PRO A 536 -36.03 -35.74 0.80
C PRO A 536 -36.31 -35.64 -0.71
N ILE A 537 -35.58 -36.37 -1.55
CA ILE A 537 -35.87 -36.49 -2.98
C ILE A 537 -37.21 -37.21 -3.16
N LEU A 538 -37.42 -38.32 -2.45
CA LEU A 538 -38.69 -39.06 -2.43
C LEU A 538 -39.84 -38.16 -1.99
N ASP A 539 -39.62 -37.38 -0.93
CA ASP A 539 -40.65 -36.49 -0.35
C ASP A 539 -40.90 -35.22 -1.19
N SER A 540 -39.96 -34.82 -2.03
CA SER A 540 -40.15 -33.65 -2.90
C SER A 540 -41.05 -33.93 -4.12
N GLN A 541 -41.45 -35.19 -4.35
CA GLN A 541 -42.10 -35.61 -5.59
C GLN A 541 -43.36 -36.44 -5.36
N LYS A 542 -44.35 -36.28 -6.25
CA LYS A 542 -45.44 -37.24 -6.35
C LYS A 542 -44.86 -38.57 -6.86
N LEU A 543 -44.94 -39.62 -6.05
CA LEU A 543 -44.61 -40.98 -6.46
C LEU A 543 -45.63 -41.46 -7.50
N THR A 544 -45.19 -41.54 -8.76
CA THR A 544 -45.95 -42.20 -9.83
C THR A 544 -45.69 -43.70 -9.79
N VAL A 545 -46.58 -44.48 -10.42
CA VAL A 545 -46.41 -45.94 -10.54
C VAL A 545 -45.06 -46.30 -11.16
N GLU A 546 -44.60 -45.54 -12.15
CA GLU A 546 -43.29 -45.73 -12.77
C GLU A 546 -42.14 -45.51 -11.78
N LYS A 547 -42.21 -44.48 -10.93
CA LYS A 547 -41.20 -44.23 -9.90
C LYS A 547 -41.19 -45.32 -8.85
N VAL A 548 -42.36 -45.74 -8.40
CA VAL A 548 -42.50 -46.88 -7.49
C VAL A 548 -41.87 -48.13 -8.09
N ARG A 549 -42.13 -48.42 -9.36
CA ARG A 549 -41.55 -49.57 -10.07
C ARG A 549 -40.02 -49.48 -10.21
N LEU A 550 -39.49 -48.29 -10.49
CA LEU A 550 -38.03 -48.07 -10.52
C LEU A 550 -37.41 -48.31 -9.14
N PHE A 551 -38.07 -47.86 -8.07
CA PHE A 551 -37.66 -48.14 -6.70
C PHE A 551 -37.69 -49.65 -6.41
N GLU A 552 -38.72 -50.37 -6.85
CA GLU A 552 -38.82 -51.84 -6.71
C GLU A 552 -37.68 -52.59 -7.42
N ILE A 553 -37.36 -52.24 -8.66
CA ILE A 553 -36.23 -52.83 -9.42
C ILE A 553 -34.92 -52.67 -8.65
N GLN A 554 -34.74 -51.53 -7.97
CA GLN A 554 -33.51 -51.23 -7.24
C GLN A 554 -33.43 -51.94 -5.89
N LEU A 555 -34.56 -52.09 -5.19
CA LEU A 555 -34.62 -52.92 -3.98
C LEU A 555 -34.18 -54.37 -4.24
N GLU A 556 -34.51 -54.91 -5.41
CA GLU A 556 -34.11 -56.26 -5.81
C GLU A 556 -32.58 -56.37 -6.02
N ALA A 557 -31.94 -55.30 -6.49
CA ALA A 557 -30.48 -55.22 -6.63
C ALA A 557 -29.76 -55.08 -5.27
N MET A 558 -30.46 -54.67 -4.22
CA MET A 558 -29.96 -54.36 -2.88
C MET A 558 -30.31 -55.41 -1.82
N LYS A 559 -30.63 -56.65 -2.24
CA LYS A 559 -31.10 -57.69 -1.32
C LYS A 559 -30.06 -58.23 -0.32
N ASP A 560 -28.80 -57.80 -0.41
CA ASP A 560 -27.80 -58.16 0.59
C ASP A 560 -28.09 -57.49 1.95
N GLY A 561 -27.71 -58.16 3.04
CA GLY A 561 -28.14 -57.77 4.40
C GLY A 561 -27.65 -56.37 4.83
N ILE A 562 -26.57 -55.86 4.24
CA ILE A 562 -26.01 -54.55 4.59
C ILE A 562 -26.90 -53.41 4.07
N HIS A 563 -27.56 -53.60 2.92
CA HIS A 563 -28.38 -52.56 2.31
C HIS A 563 -29.84 -52.54 2.84
N GLN A 564 -30.29 -53.59 3.53
CA GLN A 564 -31.64 -53.63 4.10
C GLN A 564 -31.87 -52.59 5.21
N ASP A 565 -30.88 -52.36 6.08
CA ASP A 565 -30.99 -51.35 7.15
C ASP A 565 -31.12 -49.93 6.59
N TYR A 566 -30.37 -49.62 5.52
CA TYR A 566 -30.47 -48.34 4.84
C TYR A 566 -31.82 -48.14 4.16
N VAL A 567 -32.37 -49.18 3.52
CA VAL A 567 -33.70 -49.13 2.92
C VAL A 567 -34.77 -48.89 3.99
N ARG A 568 -34.66 -49.57 5.15
CA ARG A 568 -35.56 -49.36 6.28
C ARG A 568 -35.48 -47.92 6.81
N GLU A 569 -34.27 -47.36 6.93
CA GLU A 569 -34.08 -45.97 7.34
C GLU A 569 -34.69 -44.98 6.34
N ILE A 570 -34.54 -45.22 5.02
CA ILE A 570 -35.15 -44.38 3.96
C ILE A 570 -36.67 -44.42 4.05
N ILE A 571 -37.25 -45.62 4.12
CA ILE A 571 -38.70 -45.82 4.21
C ILE A 571 -39.24 -45.15 5.48
N GLY A 572 -38.57 -45.37 6.62
CA GLY A 572 -39.00 -44.84 7.91
C GLY A 572 -38.96 -43.31 8.01
N ARG A 573 -38.10 -42.65 7.24
CA ARG A 573 -38.00 -41.18 7.23
C ARG A 573 -38.84 -40.50 6.15
N SER A 574 -39.35 -41.23 5.16
CA SER A 574 -40.11 -40.65 4.03
C SER A 574 -41.57 -40.37 4.39
N GLN A 575 -42.11 -39.23 3.94
CA GLN A 575 -43.56 -38.96 3.99
C GLN A 575 -44.38 -39.98 3.18
N HIS A 576 -43.73 -40.69 2.26
CA HIS A 576 -44.31 -41.75 1.45
C HIS A 576 -44.06 -43.16 2.01
N ALA A 577 -43.69 -43.28 3.29
CA ALA A 577 -43.34 -44.52 3.97
C ALA A 577 -44.27 -45.69 3.60
N ASN A 578 -45.59 -45.49 3.63
CA ASN A 578 -46.55 -46.57 3.35
C ASN A 578 -46.45 -47.12 1.92
N GLN A 579 -46.30 -46.25 0.91
CA GLN A 579 -46.20 -46.66 -0.49
C GLN A 579 -44.86 -47.35 -0.76
N LEU A 580 -43.78 -46.83 -0.19
CA LEU A 580 -42.44 -47.41 -0.31
C LEU A 580 -42.33 -48.74 0.45
N LEU A 581 -42.96 -48.85 1.62
CA LEU A 581 -43.02 -50.07 2.42
C LEU A 581 -43.80 -51.18 1.71
N GLU A 582 -44.90 -50.85 1.04
CA GLU A 582 -45.67 -51.83 0.25
C GLU A 582 -44.83 -52.36 -0.92
N SER A 583 -44.10 -51.47 -1.59
CA SER A 583 -43.18 -51.80 -2.68
C SER A 583 -42.03 -52.68 -2.18
N TYR A 584 -41.45 -52.33 -1.03
CA TYR A 584 -40.43 -53.14 -0.36
C TYR A 584 -40.94 -54.54 0.00
N ARG A 585 -42.15 -54.65 0.57
CA ARG A 585 -42.78 -55.95 0.85
C ARG A 585 -42.93 -56.79 -0.41
N LYS A 586 -43.37 -56.19 -1.53
CA LYS A 586 -43.53 -56.90 -2.81
C LYS A 586 -42.21 -57.47 -3.31
N VAL A 587 -41.14 -56.67 -3.27
CA VAL A 587 -39.80 -57.11 -3.70
C VAL A 587 -39.25 -58.20 -2.79
N MET A 588 -39.30 -58.01 -1.47
CA MET A 588 -38.77 -58.99 -0.52
C MET A 588 -39.53 -60.33 -0.55
N ALA A 589 -40.83 -60.28 -0.82
CA ALA A 589 -41.64 -61.48 -1.04
C ALA A 589 -41.24 -62.21 -2.34
N HIS A 590 -40.96 -61.49 -3.44
CA HIS A 590 -40.44 -62.09 -4.67
C HIS A 590 -39.05 -62.70 -4.48
N ALA A 591 -38.22 -62.10 -3.62
CA ALA A 591 -36.92 -62.64 -3.24
C ALA A 591 -36.99 -63.86 -2.28
N GLY A 592 -38.20 -64.31 -1.91
CA GLY A 592 -38.41 -65.50 -1.08
C GLY A 592 -38.21 -65.29 0.43
N MET A 593 -38.11 -64.03 0.90
CA MET A 593 -38.03 -63.75 2.33
C MET A 593 -39.38 -63.92 3.02
N LYS A 594 -39.40 -64.65 4.14
CA LYS A 594 -40.64 -64.92 4.88
C LYS A 594 -41.11 -63.65 5.56
N CYS A 595 -42.42 -63.39 5.58
CA CYS A 595 -43.03 -62.19 6.18
C CYS A 595 -42.40 -61.77 7.52
N HIS A 596 -42.19 -62.69 8.46
CA HIS A 596 -41.59 -62.37 9.76
C HIS A 596 -40.15 -61.79 9.73
N GLN A 597 -39.39 -61.98 8.64
CA GLN A 597 -38.05 -61.41 8.42
C GLN A 597 -38.12 -60.01 7.81
N ILE A 598 -39.27 -59.64 7.24
CA ILE A 598 -39.54 -58.33 6.65
C ILE A 598 -40.08 -57.36 7.72
N PHE A 599 -40.76 -57.90 8.76
CA PHE A 599 -41.44 -57.12 9.81
C PHE A 599 -40.61 -56.87 11.08
N ASN A 600 -39.59 -57.69 11.34
CA ASN A 600 -38.53 -57.42 12.33
C ASN A 600 -37.39 -56.70 11.64
#